data_AF-A0A560ZDU9-F1
#
_entry.id   AF-A0A560ZDU9-F1
#
_cell.length_a   1.000
_cell.length_b   1.000
_cell.length_c   1.000
_cell.angle_alpha   90.00
_cell.angle_beta   90.00
_cell.angle_gamma   90.00
#
_symmetry.space_group_name_H-M   'P 1'
#
loop_
_entity.id
_entity.type
_entity.pdbx_description
1 polymer ?
#
loop_
_entity_poly.entity_id
_entity_poly.type
_entity_poly.pdbx_seq_one_letter_code
_entity_poly.pdbx_strand_id
1 'polypeptide(L)'
;MFNHIVELYRMIGRPALSSAGSFDYSGSPDELLQALIKLVSDLPSHYGEMNYHRVKSGLTSFEFTPISSGENSFFSDFSSLVQKTPSLGCGNPLINFYIVTEDWASDESVINTKNEKILKVCKLIKDLTKIAVSEHLQPSSYSLVFSTSSGNNKPPKTMVLQTKISSEILEIDIKKTSLIGSLASEENKGRIHLEERRAILNGAICEALDALPEDHPNRFVALLERWDLILDSYWQNFQIYIHSFSFEKVRKEFAQAELDYGAKLSSAFGDIAGKMLALPVSLIALITLYKATSAVEIFVTSLGLMMSSIILIGILLNQLLNIQRLNSSLSISFENLTKSIATYPKNLRRLILSAQQNIDRQKFVVTSTIIVFAVLALAPFIGALLFLMEHYAQYWHEWLLLNFHAS
;
A
#
# COMPACT_ATOMS: atom_id res chain seq x y z
N MET A 1 -12.26 -13.48 -45.46
CA MET A 1 -11.59 -13.40 -46.79
C MET A 1 -10.31 -14.20 -46.80
N PHE A 2 -9.38 -13.96 -45.86
CA PHE A 2 -8.16 -14.75 -45.68
C PHE A 2 -8.41 -16.27 -45.55
N ASN A 3 -9.44 -16.69 -44.82
CA ASN A 3 -9.78 -18.10 -44.65
C ASN A 3 -9.98 -18.86 -45.97
N HIS A 4 -10.48 -18.22 -47.04
CA HIS A 4 -10.62 -18.89 -48.34
C HIS A 4 -9.26 -19.27 -48.95
N ILE A 5 -8.20 -18.51 -48.67
CA ILE A 5 -6.84 -18.82 -49.13
C ILE A 5 -6.28 -20.01 -48.36
N VAL A 6 -6.51 -20.03 -47.04
CA VAL A 6 -6.12 -21.15 -46.18
C VAL A 6 -6.89 -22.42 -46.57
N GLU A 7 -8.19 -22.32 -46.83
CA GLU A 7 -9.03 -23.42 -47.33
C GLU A 7 -8.55 -23.92 -48.70
N LEU A 8 -8.22 -23.01 -49.63
CA LEU A 8 -7.65 -23.37 -50.92
C LEU A 8 -6.34 -24.13 -50.75
N TYR A 9 -5.42 -23.63 -49.92
CA TYR A 9 -4.12 -24.26 -49.65
C TYR A 9 -4.26 -25.65 -49.00
N ARG A 10 -5.23 -25.82 -48.08
CA ARG A 10 -5.57 -27.11 -47.47
C ARG A 10 -6.15 -28.09 -48.48
N MET A 11 -7.08 -27.62 -49.32
CA MET A 11 -7.79 -28.45 -50.30
C MET A 11 -6.85 -29.07 -51.34
N ILE A 12 -5.81 -28.34 -51.75
CA ILE A 12 -4.78 -28.85 -52.68
C ILE A 12 -3.70 -29.72 -52.00
N GLY A 13 -3.88 -30.07 -50.72
CA GLY A 13 -3.00 -30.99 -50.01
C GLY A 13 -1.76 -30.35 -49.37
N ARG A 14 -1.75 -29.02 -49.16
CA ARG A 14 -0.64 -28.28 -48.52
C ARG A 14 0.72 -28.51 -49.21
N PRO A 15 0.86 -28.17 -50.50
CA PRO A 15 2.11 -28.31 -51.22
C PRO A 15 3.22 -27.48 -50.56
N ALA A 16 4.47 -27.92 -50.75
CA ALA A 16 5.64 -27.18 -50.27
C ALA A 16 5.70 -25.82 -50.96
N LEU A 17 5.95 -24.76 -50.17
CA LEU A 17 6.13 -23.42 -50.72
C LEU A 17 7.44 -23.33 -51.50
N SER A 18 7.41 -22.67 -52.66
CA SER A 18 8.57 -22.39 -53.49
C SER A 18 9.55 -21.43 -52.79
N SER A 19 10.72 -21.21 -53.37
CA SER A 19 11.68 -20.19 -52.88
C SER A 19 11.10 -18.77 -52.89
N ALA A 20 10.10 -18.52 -53.73
CA ALA A 20 9.36 -17.25 -53.77
C ALA A 20 8.18 -17.21 -52.76
N GLY A 21 7.95 -18.30 -52.02
CA GLY A 21 6.81 -18.44 -51.11
C GLY A 21 5.49 -18.76 -51.81
N SER A 22 5.51 -19.08 -53.12
CA SER A 22 4.33 -19.46 -53.89
C SER A 22 4.00 -20.95 -53.74
N PHE A 23 2.74 -21.30 -53.92
CA PHE A 23 2.34 -22.70 -54.10
C PHE A 23 1.62 -22.90 -55.42
N ASP A 24 1.89 -24.04 -56.04
CA ASP A 24 1.30 -24.46 -57.29
C ASP A 24 0.45 -25.74 -57.11
N TYR A 25 -0.53 -25.87 -57.98
CA TYR A 25 -1.35 -27.07 -58.07
C TYR A 25 -1.61 -27.42 -59.53
N SER A 26 -1.69 -28.71 -59.82
CA SER A 26 -2.07 -29.25 -61.12
C SER A 26 -2.82 -30.56 -60.95
N GLY A 27 -4.12 -30.58 -61.28
CA GLY A 27 -4.95 -31.76 -61.07
C GLY A 27 -6.34 -31.66 -61.69
N SER A 28 -7.18 -32.67 -61.43
CA SER A 28 -8.53 -32.74 -61.95
C SER A 28 -9.41 -31.61 -61.37
N PRO A 29 -10.27 -30.98 -62.18
CA PRO A 29 -11.17 -29.93 -61.74
C PRO A 29 -12.26 -30.50 -60.83
N ASP A 30 -12.31 -30.01 -59.59
CA ASP A 30 -13.43 -30.19 -58.67
C ASP A 30 -14.26 -28.90 -58.63
N GLU A 31 -15.58 -29.00 -58.54
CA GLU A 31 -16.51 -27.85 -58.54
C GLU A 31 -16.22 -26.92 -57.34
N LEU A 32 -15.94 -27.51 -56.17
CA LEU A 32 -15.59 -26.77 -54.96
C LEU A 32 -14.26 -26.03 -55.11
N LEU A 33 -13.26 -26.70 -55.71
CA LEU A 33 -11.95 -26.11 -55.98
C LEU A 33 -12.05 -24.94 -56.95
N GLN A 34 -12.85 -25.06 -58.02
CA GLN A 34 -13.06 -23.97 -58.97
C GLN A 34 -13.79 -22.76 -58.34
N ALA A 35 -14.76 -23.00 -57.47
CA ALA A 35 -15.44 -21.94 -56.74
C ALA A 35 -14.46 -21.17 -55.82
N LEU A 36 -13.60 -21.89 -55.09
CA LEU A 36 -12.57 -21.28 -54.24
C LEU A 36 -11.50 -20.52 -55.03
N ILE A 37 -11.02 -21.08 -56.15
CA ILE A 37 -10.05 -20.40 -57.03
C ILE A 37 -10.63 -19.07 -57.53
N LYS A 38 -11.90 -19.04 -57.92
CA LYS A 38 -12.57 -17.81 -58.37
C LYS A 38 -12.64 -16.77 -57.26
N LEU A 39 -13.06 -17.18 -56.05
CA LEU A 39 -13.11 -16.30 -54.88
C LEU A 39 -11.73 -15.73 -54.52
N VAL A 40 -10.67 -16.53 -54.60
CA VAL A 40 -9.29 -16.11 -54.30
C VAL A 40 -8.70 -15.23 -55.39
N SER A 41 -9.05 -15.47 -56.66
CA SER A 41 -8.57 -14.67 -57.80
C SER A 41 -9.10 -13.24 -57.79
N ASP A 42 -10.29 -13.04 -57.21
CA ASP A 42 -10.93 -11.72 -57.08
C ASP A 42 -10.48 -10.96 -55.80
N LEU A 43 -9.59 -11.54 -54.98
CA LEU A 43 -9.11 -10.89 -53.76
C LEU A 43 -8.15 -9.73 -54.06
N PRO A 44 -8.17 -8.66 -53.25
CA PRO A 44 -7.17 -7.60 -53.33
C PRO A 44 -5.74 -8.11 -53.09
N SER A 45 -4.74 -7.43 -53.66
CA SER A 45 -3.31 -7.80 -53.57
C SER A 45 -2.74 -7.89 -52.14
N HIS A 46 -3.39 -7.27 -51.14
CA HIS A 46 -3.03 -7.41 -49.72
C HIS A 46 -3.44 -8.76 -49.08
N TYR A 47 -3.92 -9.71 -49.89
CA TYR A 47 -4.13 -11.11 -49.53
C TYR A 47 -3.20 -12.07 -50.30
N GLY A 48 -2.43 -11.57 -51.27
CA GLY A 48 -1.61 -12.36 -52.18
C GLY A 48 -2.03 -12.18 -53.64
N GLU A 49 -1.27 -12.78 -54.56
CA GLU A 49 -1.47 -12.64 -56.00
C GLU A 49 -1.57 -14.01 -56.69
N MET A 50 -2.56 -14.13 -57.58
CA MET A 50 -2.68 -15.29 -58.47
C MET A 50 -1.84 -15.05 -59.72
N ASN A 51 -0.64 -15.60 -59.76
CA ASN A 51 0.31 -15.38 -60.87
C ASN A 51 -0.10 -16.13 -62.13
N TYR A 52 -0.70 -17.30 -61.95
CA TYR A 52 -1.05 -18.20 -63.04
C TYR A 52 -2.34 -18.93 -62.71
N HIS A 53 -3.27 -18.99 -63.66
CA HIS A 53 -4.43 -19.88 -63.60
C HIS A 53 -4.80 -20.31 -65.01
N ARG A 54 -4.88 -21.63 -65.24
CA ARG A 54 -5.20 -22.22 -66.54
C ARG A 54 -6.04 -23.47 -66.37
N VAL A 55 -7.13 -23.53 -67.14
CA VAL A 55 -7.95 -24.73 -67.29
C VAL A 55 -7.78 -25.25 -68.73
N LYS A 56 -7.21 -26.45 -68.90
CA LYS A 56 -7.03 -27.08 -70.22
C LYS A 56 -7.30 -28.59 -70.14
N SER A 57 -8.11 -29.09 -71.07
CA SER A 57 -8.32 -30.53 -71.29
C SER A 57 -8.73 -31.33 -70.04
N GLY A 58 -9.58 -30.75 -69.17
CA GLY A 58 -9.97 -31.41 -67.92
C GLY A 58 -8.91 -31.40 -66.82
N LEU A 59 -7.94 -30.49 -66.90
CA LEU A 59 -6.93 -30.22 -65.88
C LEU A 59 -6.98 -28.75 -65.48
N THR A 60 -6.97 -28.47 -64.17
CA THR A 60 -6.84 -27.12 -63.61
C THR A 60 -5.44 -26.99 -63.01
N SER A 61 -4.71 -25.96 -63.46
CA SER A 61 -3.40 -25.62 -62.90
C SER A 61 -3.36 -24.14 -62.51
N PHE A 62 -2.80 -23.84 -61.34
CA PHE A 62 -2.63 -22.46 -60.89
C PHE A 62 -1.38 -22.30 -60.00
N GLU A 63 -0.91 -21.06 -59.86
CA GLU A 63 0.14 -20.65 -58.94
C GLU A 63 -0.33 -19.41 -58.18
N PHE A 64 -0.33 -19.51 -56.84
CA PHE A 64 -0.71 -18.42 -55.95
C PHE A 64 0.46 -18.07 -55.02
N THR A 65 0.76 -16.77 -54.91
CA THR A 65 1.75 -16.24 -53.98
C THR A 65 1.06 -15.56 -52.81
N PRO A 66 0.95 -16.20 -51.63
CA PRO A 66 0.52 -15.52 -50.43
C PRO A 66 1.53 -14.47 -49.97
N ILE A 67 1.08 -13.53 -49.16
CA ILE A 67 1.99 -12.54 -48.57
C ILE A 67 2.89 -13.24 -47.54
N SER A 68 4.16 -12.82 -47.52
CA SER A 68 5.20 -13.43 -46.69
C SER A 68 5.56 -12.63 -45.44
N SER A 69 4.92 -11.47 -45.21
CA SER A 69 5.11 -10.60 -44.06
C SER A 69 3.90 -9.68 -43.80
N GLY A 70 3.52 -9.52 -42.54
CA GLY A 70 2.40 -8.66 -42.13
C GLY A 70 1.07 -9.42 -42.02
N GLU A 71 -0.05 -8.69 -42.06
CA GLU A 71 -1.38 -9.29 -42.00
C GLU A 71 -1.65 -10.19 -43.21
N ASN A 72 -2.53 -11.18 -43.01
CA ASN A 72 -2.94 -12.16 -44.02
C ASN A 72 -1.76 -12.94 -44.63
N SER A 73 -0.69 -13.16 -43.85
CA SER A 73 0.54 -13.79 -44.34
C SER A 73 0.64 -15.27 -43.95
N PHE A 74 1.42 -15.99 -44.77
CA PHE A 74 1.79 -17.37 -44.53
C PHE A 74 3.21 -17.43 -43.93
N PHE A 75 3.33 -18.13 -42.81
CA PHE A 75 4.59 -18.32 -42.09
C PHE A 75 4.92 -19.81 -42.05
N SER A 76 6.20 -20.16 -42.20
CA SER A 76 6.63 -21.56 -42.15
C SER A 76 6.40 -22.14 -40.76
N ASP A 77 6.82 -21.39 -39.73
CA ASP A 77 6.71 -21.71 -38.31
C ASP A 77 6.54 -20.43 -37.46
N PHE A 78 6.29 -20.61 -36.17
CA PHE A 78 6.16 -19.50 -35.22
C PHE A 78 7.47 -18.68 -35.05
N SER A 79 8.64 -19.26 -35.31
CA SER A 79 9.91 -18.52 -35.25
C SER A 79 10.00 -17.52 -36.40
N SER A 80 9.58 -17.92 -37.60
CA SER A 80 9.49 -17.08 -38.79
C SER A 80 8.46 -15.96 -38.63
N LEU A 81 7.33 -16.25 -37.96
CA LEU A 81 6.34 -15.25 -37.56
C LEU A 81 6.99 -14.18 -36.68
N VAL A 82 7.73 -14.57 -35.65
CA VAL A 82 8.37 -13.63 -34.73
C VAL A 82 9.43 -12.78 -35.44
N GLN A 83 10.26 -13.39 -36.29
CA GLN A 83 11.33 -12.68 -37.01
C GLN A 83 10.81 -11.70 -38.06
N LYS A 84 9.74 -12.05 -38.77
CA LYS A 84 9.17 -11.25 -39.87
C LYS A 84 8.12 -10.25 -39.41
N THR A 85 7.79 -10.22 -38.12
CA THR A 85 6.73 -9.36 -37.58
C THR A 85 7.29 -8.36 -36.55
N PRO A 86 7.91 -7.25 -37.01
CA PRO A 86 8.45 -6.23 -36.12
C PRO A 86 7.39 -5.56 -35.23
N SER A 87 6.11 -5.58 -35.63
CA SER A 87 5.02 -4.99 -34.86
C SER A 87 4.80 -5.66 -33.50
N LEU A 88 5.25 -6.91 -33.32
CA LEU A 88 5.19 -7.62 -32.03
C LEU A 88 5.97 -6.87 -30.95
N GLY A 89 7.12 -6.28 -31.29
CA GLY A 89 7.91 -5.48 -30.36
C GLY A 89 7.19 -4.20 -29.88
N CYS A 90 6.16 -3.76 -30.60
CA CYS A 90 5.27 -2.67 -30.21
C CYS A 90 4.00 -3.17 -29.49
N GLY A 91 3.93 -4.45 -29.13
CA GLY A 91 2.77 -5.07 -28.52
C GLY A 91 1.54 -5.16 -29.44
N ASN A 92 1.74 -5.14 -30.76
CA ASN A 92 0.69 -5.23 -31.76
C ASN A 92 0.78 -6.60 -32.49
N PRO A 93 0.04 -7.63 -32.02
CA PRO A 93 -0.01 -8.94 -32.68
C PRO A 93 -0.76 -8.86 -34.01
N LEU A 94 -0.47 -9.80 -34.92
CA LEU A 94 -1.25 -9.99 -36.14
C LEU A 94 -2.61 -10.61 -35.82
N ILE A 95 -3.63 -10.19 -36.56
CA ILE A 95 -5.01 -10.69 -36.43
C ILE A 95 -5.19 -11.93 -37.31
N ASN A 96 -4.74 -11.87 -38.56
CA ASN A 96 -4.91 -12.91 -39.55
C ASN A 96 -3.56 -13.44 -40.05
N PHE A 97 -3.24 -14.69 -39.76
CA PHE A 97 -2.07 -15.37 -40.31
C PHE A 97 -2.24 -16.89 -40.28
N TYR A 98 -1.38 -17.58 -41.03
CA TYR A 98 -1.37 -19.05 -41.11
C TYR A 98 0.03 -19.61 -40.89
N ILE A 99 0.13 -20.70 -40.12
CA ILE A 99 1.37 -21.43 -39.83
C ILE A 99 1.35 -22.77 -40.56
N VAL A 100 2.24 -22.93 -41.54
CA VAL A 100 2.26 -24.09 -42.44
C VAL A 100 2.62 -25.38 -41.73
N THR A 101 3.65 -25.36 -40.88
CA THR A 101 4.15 -26.57 -40.19
C THR A 101 3.14 -27.18 -39.21
N GLU A 102 2.35 -26.33 -38.54
CA GLU A 102 1.36 -26.75 -37.54
C GLU A 102 -0.06 -26.83 -38.10
N ASP A 103 -0.23 -26.50 -39.39
CA ASP A 103 -1.53 -26.39 -40.07
C ASP A 103 -2.56 -25.62 -39.22
N TRP A 104 -2.18 -24.42 -38.78
CA TRP A 104 -2.98 -23.65 -37.84
C TRP A 104 -3.16 -22.21 -38.33
N ALA A 105 -4.42 -21.77 -38.43
CA ALA A 105 -4.77 -20.38 -38.71
C ALA A 105 -5.16 -19.63 -37.42
N SER A 106 -4.90 -18.32 -37.38
CA SER A 106 -5.19 -17.48 -36.20
C SER A 106 -6.66 -17.37 -35.83
N ASP A 107 -7.57 -17.60 -36.78
CA ASP A 107 -9.03 -17.56 -36.61
C ASP A 107 -9.63 -18.94 -36.23
N GLU A 108 -8.79 -19.94 -35.97
CA GLU A 108 -9.28 -21.25 -35.54
C GLU A 108 -9.74 -21.27 -34.08
N SER A 109 -10.76 -22.08 -33.82
CA SER A 109 -11.29 -22.31 -32.48
C SER A 109 -10.30 -23.01 -31.54
N VAL A 110 -9.32 -23.72 -32.10
CA VAL A 110 -8.29 -24.42 -31.34
C VAL A 110 -7.21 -23.43 -30.93
N ILE A 111 -7.04 -23.23 -29.62
CA ILE A 111 -6.02 -22.33 -29.08
C ILE A 111 -4.63 -22.96 -29.23
N ASN A 112 -3.72 -22.27 -29.92
CA ASN A 112 -2.32 -22.64 -30.01
C ASN A 112 -1.51 -22.03 -28.84
N THR A 113 -0.75 -22.85 -28.13
CA THR A 113 0.03 -22.44 -26.95
C THR A 113 1.13 -21.43 -27.29
N LYS A 114 1.79 -21.55 -28.45
CA LYS A 114 2.83 -20.60 -28.90
C LYS A 114 2.22 -19.25 -29.23
N ASN A 115 1.07 -19.23 -29.91
CA ASN A 115 0.35 -17.99 -30.16
C ASN A 115 -0.09 -17.31 -28.84
N GLU A 116 -0.58 -18.09 -27.87
CA GLU A 116 -0.97 -17.56 -26.57
C GLU A 116 0.21 -16.88 -25.84
N LYS A 117 1.42 -17.47 -25.90
CA LYS A 117 2.64 -16.86 -25.36
C LYS A 117 2.96 -15.53 -26.04
N ILE A 118 2.88 -15.45 -27.38
CA ILE A 118 3.07 -14.19 -28.13
C ILE A 118 2.07 -13.14 -27.67
N LEU A 119 0.78 -13.49 -27.57
CA LEU A 119 -0.27 -12.57 -27.13
C LEU A 119 -0.03 -12.08 -25.69
N LYS A 120 0.41 -12.96 -24.79
CA LYS A 120 0.80 -12.59 -23.41
C LYS A 120 1.96 -11.60 -23.39
N VAL A 121 3.00 -11.82 -24.19
CA VAL A 121 4.14 -10.89 -24.31
C VAL A 121 3.69 -9.54 -24.87
N CYS A 122 2.89 -9.52 -25.94
CA CYS A 122 2.38 -8.29 -26.54
C CYS A 122 1.54 -7.48 -25.55
N LYS A 123 0.67 -8.15 -24.79
CA LYS A 123 -0.11 -7.52 -23.72
C LYS A 123 0.79 -6.97 -22.62
N LEU A 124 1.79 -7.75 -22.19
CA LEU A 124 2.75 -7.29 -21.18
C LEU A 124 3.50 -6.04 -21.65
N ILE A 125 3.92 -5.97 -22.91
CA ILE A 125 4.56 -4.77 -23.47
C ILE A 125 3.63 -3.57 -23.29
N LYS A 126 2.37 -3.67 -23.71
CA LYS A 126 1.37 -2.59 -23.55
C LYS A 126 1.13 -2.20 -22.10
N ASP A 127 1.09 -3.16 -21.19
CA ASP A 127 0.90 -2.89 -19.76
C ASP A 127 2.15 -2.22 -19.16
N LEU A 128 3.36 -2.64 -19.57
CA LEU A 128 4.61 -2.02 -19.14
C LEU A 128 4.76 -0.58 -19.65
N THR A 129 4.27 -0.26 -20.86
CA THR A 129 4.39 1.11 -21.36
C THR A 129 3.59 2.11 -20.50
N LYS A 130 2.44 1.66 -19.96
CA LYS A 130 1.61 2.45 -19.02
C LYS A 130 2.21 2.60 -17.62
N ILE A 131 3.17 1.75 -17.23
CA ILE A 131 3.80 1.75 -15.90
C ILE A 131 5.18 2.43 -15.94
N ALA A 132 5.85 2.38 -17.10
CA ALA A 132 7.11 3.06 -17.34
C ALA A 132 6.98 4.57 -17.07
N VAL A 133 8.09 5.18 -16.66
CA VAL A 133 8.15 6.62 -16.40
C VAL A 133 7.99 7.41 -17.69
N SER A 134 8.55 6.88 -18.78
CA SER A 134 8.31 7.37 -20.13
C SER A 134 8.44 6.24 -21.15
N GLU A 135 7.75 6.41 -22.27
CA GLU A 135 7.81 5.52 -23.43
C GLU A 135 8.20 6.33 -24.68
N HIS A 136 9.03 5.73 -25.53
CA HIS A 136 9.31 6.26 -26.86
C HIS A 136 9.14 5.17 -27.90
N LEU A 137 8.26 5.39 -28.87
CA LEU A 137 8.03 4.45 -29.97
C LEU A 137 9.20 4.51 -30.96
N GLN A 138 9.82 3.36 -31.21
CA GLN A 138 10.77 3.15 -32.29
C GLN A 138 10.08 2.35 -33.43
N PRO A 139 10.69 2.23 -34.63
CA PRO A 139 10.05 1.59 -35.78
C PRO A 139 9.54 0.15 -35.54
N SER A 140 10.17 -0.59 -34.63
CA SER A 140 9.86 -2.01 -34.35
C SER A 140 9.85 -2.38 -32.86
N SER A 141 9.92 -1.40 -31.96
CA SER A 141 9.90 -1.64 -30.51
C SER A 141 9.57 -0.36 -29.73
N TYR A 142 9.27 -0.50 -28.44
CA TYR A 142 9.26 0.61 -27.50
C TYR A 142 10.61 0.71 -26.78
N SER A 143 11.02 1.94 -26.51
CA SER A 143 12.05 2.27 -25.54
C SER A 143 11.36 2.73 -24.26
N LEU A 144 11.38 1.89 -23.24
CA LEU A 144 10.75 2.12 -21.95
C LEU A 144 11.79 2.59 -20.93
N VAL A 145 11.47 3.67 -20.22
CA VAL A 145 12.33 4.22 -19.17
C VAL A 145 11.78 3.85 -17.80
N PHE A 146 12.60 3.18 -17.01
CA PHE A 146 12.32 2.82 -15.63
C PHE A 146 13.25 3.59 -14.70
N SER A 147 12.76 3.99 -13.53
CA SER A 147 13.57 4.63 -12.51
C SER A 147 13.31 4.05 -11.12
N THR A 148 14.35 4.01 -10.31
CA THR A 148 14.23 3.69 -8.89
C THR A 148 13.91 4.95 -8.09
N SER A 149 12.97 4.88 -7.15
CA SER A 149 12.80 5.97 -6.17
C SER A 149 14.07 6.13 -5.32
N SER A 150 14.46 7.38 -5.03
CA SER A 150 15.63 7.73 -4.21
C SER A 150 15.39 7.38 -2.73
N GLY A 151 15.31 6.09 -2.39
CA GLY A 151 14.93 5.63 -1.05
C GLY A 151 16.07 5.29 -0.10
N ASN A 152 17.29 5.06 -0.60
CA ASN A 152 18.39 4.48 0.19
C ASN A 152 19.74 5.18 -0.04
N ASN A 153 19.80 6.52 0.09
CA ASN A 153 21.06 7.30 -0.01
C ASN A 153 21.85 7.11 -1.32
N LYS A 154 21.25 6.51 -2.35
CA LYS A 154 21.78 6.35 -3.69
C LYS A 154 20.98 7.22 -4.65
N PRO A 155 21.63 7.87 -5.63
CA PRO A 155 20.91 8.67 -6.62
C PRO A 155 19.92 7.78 -7.38
N PRO A 156 18.79 8.35 -7.83
CA PRO A 156 17.82 7.61 -8.63
C PRO A 156 18.52 7.08 -9.89
N LYS A 157 18.49 5.76 -10.08
CA LYS A 157 19.03 5.11 -11.26
C LYS A 157 17.93 5.02 -12.30
N THR A 158 18.24 5.47 -13.50
CA THR A 158 17.37 5.40 -14.67
C THR A 158 17.89 4.33 -15.61
N MET A 159 17.01 3.45 -16.07
CA MET A 159 17.35 2.36 -16.98
C MET A 159 16.42 2.39 -18.18
N VAL A 160 16.98 2.11 -19.36
CA VAL A 160 16.24 2.08 -20.62
C VAL A 160 16.16 0.63 -21.10
N LEU A 161 14.95 0.20 -21.44
CA LEU A 161 14.64 -1.13 -21.94
C LEU A 161 14.01 -1.05 -23.33
N GLN A 162 14.63 -1.69 -24.33
CA GLN A 162 14.04 -1.84 -25.66
C GLN A 162 13.25 -3.14 -25.75
N THR A 163 11.96 -3.09 -26.11
CA THR A 163 11.07 -4.26 -26.18
C THR A 163 11.26 -5.07 -27.47
N LYS A 164 12.52 -5.42 -27.79
CA LYS A 164 12.85 -6.25 -28.96
C LYS A 164 12.50 -7.71 -28.69
N ILE A 165 11.68 -8.29 -29.56
CA ILE A 165 11.26 -9.68 -29.46
C ILE A 165 12.12 -10.54 -30.38
N SER A 166 12.40 -11.77 -29.95
CA SER A 166 13.06 -12.81 -30.73
C SER A 166 12.44 -14.18 -30.41
N SER A 167 12.74 -15.22 -31.19
CA SER A 167 12.03 -16.52 -31.15
C SER A 167 12.08 -17.23 -29.79
N GLU A 168 13.00 -16.86 -28.90
CA GLU A 168 13.12 -17.39 -27.55
C GLU A 168 11.86 -17.14 -26.71
N ILE A 169 11.05 -16.12 -27.03
CA ILE A 169 9.78 -15.88 -26.32
C ILE A 169 8.78 -17.04 -26.44
N LEU A 170 8.94 -17.92 -27.43
CA LEU A 170 8.09 -19.09 -27.63
C LEU A 170 8.32 -20.16 -26.54
N GLU A 171 9.47 -20.12 -25.88
CA GLU A 171 9.81 -21.06 -24.80
C GLU A 171 9.46 -20.50 -23.42
N ILE A 172 9.41 -19.18 -23.27
CA ILE A 172 9.16 -18.50 -21.99
C ILE A 172 7.68 -18.57 -21.59
N ASP A 173 7.41 -18.98 -20.34
CA ASP A 173 6.08 -18.92 -19.74
C ASP A 173 5.98 -17.75 -18.75
N ILE A 174 5.27 -16.70 -19.14
CA ILE A 174 5.11 -15.49 -18.32
C ILE A 174 3.89 -15.67 -17.42
N LYS A 175 4.14 -15.82 -16.12
CA LYS A 175 3.10 -15.96 -15.11
C LYS A 175 2.60 -14.60 -14.61
N LYS A 176 1.37 -14.62 -14.06
CA LYS A 176 0.75 -13.50 -13.32
C LYS A 176 0.71 -12.16 -14.09
N THR A 177 0.55 -12.19 -15.41
CA THR A 177 0.38 -10.98 -16.24
C THR A 177 -0.80 -10.10 -15.81
N SER A 178 -1.79 -10.68 -15.12
CA SER A 178 -2.92 -9.96 -14.52
C SER A 178 -2.51 -8.94 -13.46
N LEU A 179 -1.42 -9.18 -12.72
CA LEU A 179 -0.90 -8.21 -11.74
C LEU A 179 -0.50 -6.92 -12.46
N ILE A 180 0.24 -7.04 -13.56
CA ILE A 180 0.74 -5.89 -14.31
C ILE A 180 -0.41 -5.17 -14.97
N GLY A 181 -1.36 -5.92 -15.57
CA GLY A 181 -2.60 -5.35 -16.09
C GLY A 181 -3.39 -4.57 -15.03
N SER A 182 -3.41 -5.03 -13.78
CA SER A 182 -4.07 -4.30 -12.68
C SER A 182 -3.34 -3.00 -12.31
N LEU A 183 -2.00 -2.99 -12.38
CA LEU A 183 -1.18 -1.80 -12.13
C LEU A 183 -1.24 -0.81 -13.30
N ALA A 184 -1.42 -1.31 -14.52
CA ALA A 184 -1.54 -0.55 -15.76
C ALA A 184 -2.96 -0.03 -16.03
N SER A 185 -3.99 -0.57 -15.37
CA SER A 185 -5.38 -0.18 -15.60
C SER A 185 -5.65 1.26 -15.17
N GLU A 186 -6.21 2.02 -16.10
CA GLU A 186 -6.63 3.41 -15.92
C GLU A 186 -7.80 3.55 -14.93
N GLU A 187 -8.64 2.52 -14.82
CA GLU A 187 -9.76 2.47 -13.85
C GLU A 187 -9.28 2.50 -12.39
N ASN A 188 -8.01 2.15 -12.16
CA ASN A 188 -7.40 2.16 -10.84
C ASN A 188 -6.72 3.50 -10.52
N LYS A 189 -6.68 4.47 -11.46
CA LYS A 189 -6.10 5.79 -11.19
C LYS A 189 -6.82 6.45 -10.00
N GLY A 190 -6.03 6.91 -9.04
CA GLY A 190 -6.54 7.50 -7.79
C GLY A 190 -6.82 6.50 -6.67
N ARG A 191 -6.65 5.18 -6.90
CA ARG A 191 -6.64 4.22 -5.79
C ARG A 191 -5.43 4.48 -4.88
N ILE A 192 -5.67 4.41 -3.58
CA ILE A 192 -4.66 4.62 -2.55
C ILE A 192 -3.48 3.65 -2.80
N HIS A 193 -2.27 4.20 -2.82
CA HIS A 193 -0.99 3.49 -3.00
C HIS A 193 -0.73 2.89 -4.40
N LEU A 194 -1.49 3.25 -5.44
CA LEU A 194 -1.22 2.73 -6.79
C LEU A 194 0.14 3.20 -7.33
N GLU A 195 0.47 4.48 -7.16
CA GLU A 195 1.73 5.07 -7.62
C GLU A 195 2.93 4.44 -6.90
N GLU A 196 2.82 4.20 -5.59
CA GLU A 196 3.86 3.52 -4.82
C GLU A 196 4.03 2.06 -5.24
N ARG A 197 2.94 1.36 -5.55
CA ARG A 197 3.00 0.00 -6.13
C ARG A 197 3.70 -0.01 -7.48
N ARG A 198 3.41 0.95 -8.35
CA ARG A 198 4.11 1.12 -9.64
C ARG A 198 5.59 1.41 -9.43
N ALA A 199 5.93 2.28 -8.49
CA ALA A 199 7.31 2.61 -8.14
C ALA A 199 8.09 1.38 -7.62
N ILE A 200 7.46 0.54 -6.80
CA ILE A 200 8.07 -0.71 -6.31
C ILE A 200 8.33 -1.69 -7.47
N LEU A 201 7.39 -1.81 -8.42
CA LEU A 201 7.60 -2.64 -9.62
C LEU A 201 8.73 -2.08 -10.50
N ASN A 202 8.76 -0.77 -10.73
CA ASN A 202 9.84 -0.12 -11.46
C ASN A 202 11.20 -0.35 -10.80
N GLY A 203 11.25 -0.33 -9.47
CA GLY A 203 12.43 -0.71 -8.69
C GLY A 203 12.90 -2.14 -8.95
N ALA A 204 11.98 -3.11 -8.90
CA ALA A 204 12.27 -4.52 -9.17
C ALA A 204 12.74 -4.77 -10.62
N ILE A 205 12.16 -4.07 -11.59
CA ILE A 205 12.58 -4.12 -12.99
C ILE A 205 14.00 -3.54 -13.14
N CYS A 206 14.28 -2.38 -12.55
CA CYS A 206 15.62 -1.79 -12.56
C CYS A 206 16.66 -2.73 -11.92
N GLU A 207 16.35 -3.35 -10.78
CA GLU A 207 17.25 -4.31 -10.13
C GLU A 207 17.57 -5.50 -11.04
N ALA A 208 16.56 -6.07 -11.70
CA ALA A 208 16.75 -7.17 -12.64
C ALA A 208 17.56 -6.75 -13.88
N LEU A 209 17.34 -5.53 -14.39
CA LEU A 209 18.10 -4.98 -15.51
C LEU A 209 19.55 -4.68 -15.15
N ASP A 210 19.82 -4.27 -13.91
CA ASP A 210 21.17 -3.98 -13.41
C ASP A 210 22.02 -5.24 -13.20
N ALA A 211 21.35 -6.37 -12.91
CA ALA A 211 21.99 -7.67 -12.83
C ALA A 211 22.37 -8.26 -14.20
N LEU A 212 22.00 -7.60 -15.30
CA LEU A 212 22.37 -7.99 -16.66
C LEU A 212 23.55 -7.14 -17.17
N PRO A 213 24.50 -7.73 -17.91
CA PRO A 213 25.54 -6.97 -18.61
C PRO A 213 24.93 -5.90 -19.54
N GLU A 214 25.56 -4.73 -19.64
CA GLU A 214 25.07 -3.64 -20.49
C GLU A 214 25.04 -4.01 -21.98
N ASP A 215 25.96 -4.87 -22.40
CA ASP A 215 26.14 -5.36 -23.77
C ASP A 215 25.30 -6.60 -24.11
N HIS A 216 24.40 -7.03 -23.21
CA HIS A 216 23.56 -8.19 -23.46
C HIS A 216 22.69 -8.01 -24.72
N PRO A 217 22.71 -8.96 -25.68
CA PRO A 217 22.18 -8.76 -27.03
C PRO A 217 20.67 -8.49 -27.06
N ASN A 218 19.89 -9.16 -26.20
CA ASN A 218 18.47 -8.88 -26.03
C ASN A 218 18.09 -8.81 -24.55
N ARG A 219 18.18 -7.61 -23.97
CA ARG A 219 17.86 -7.38 -22.55
C ARG A 219 16.39 -7.58 -22.22
N PHE A 220 15.47 -7.42 -23.19
CA PHE A 220 14.05 -7.65 -22.95
C PHE A 220 13.74 -9.13 -22.80
N VAL A 221 14.23 -9.98 -23.70
CA VAL A 221 14.07 -11.44 -23.57
C VAL A 221 14.71 -11.95 -22.27
N ALA A 222 15.92 -11.50 -21.94
CA ALA A 222 16.57 -11.84 -20.67
C ALA A 222 15.77 -11.38 -19.43
N LEU A 223 15.05 -10.26 -19.53
CA LEU A 223 14.14 -9.81 -18.49
C LEU A 223 12.92 -10.75 -18.35
N LEU A 224 12.36 -11.20 -19.47
CA LEU A 224 11.23 -12.14 -19.48
C LEU A 224 11.62 -13.52 -18.92
N GLU A 225 12.83 -14.00 -19.19
CA GLU A 225 13.37 -15.23 -18.59
C GLU A 225 13.48 -15.15 -17.07
N ARG A 226 13.72 -13.94 -16.54
CA ARG A 226 13.84 -13.65 -15.10
C ARG A 226 12.54 -13.11 -14.50
N TRP A 227 11.41 -13.26 -15.18
CA TRP A 227 10.15 -12.65 -14.77
C TRP A 227 9.69 -13.06 -13.38
N ASP A 228 9.84 -14.35 -13.03
CA ASP A 228 9.49 -14.86 -11.70
C ASP A 228 10.33 -14.17 -10.59
N LEU A 229 11.61 -13.87 -10.84
CA LEU A 229 12.47 -13.13 -9.88
C LEU A 229 12.02 -11.69 -9.68
N ILE A 230 11.55 -11.03 -10.74
CA ILE A 230 11.02 -9.66 -10.68
C ILE A 230 9.75 -9.65 -9.81
N LEU A 231 8.86 -10.62 -10.00
CA LEU A 231 7.65 -10.75 -9.21
C LEU A 231 7.96 -11.01 -7.73
N ASP A 232 8.96 -11.84 -7.43
CA ASP A 232 9.39 -12.11 -6.06
C ASP A 232 10.00 -10.86 -5.40
N SER A 233 10.89 -10.15 -6.09
CA SER A 233 11.44 -8.87 -5.61
C SER A 233 10.34 -7.83 -5.39
N TYR A 234 9.39 -7.72 -6.32
CA TYR A 234 8.21 -6.86 -6.18
C TYR A 234 7.42 -7.18 -4.90
N TRP A 235 7.07 -8.44 -4.68
CA TRP A 235 6.28 -8.85 -3.52
C TRP A 235 7.04 -8.63 -2.21
N GLN A 236 8.33 -8.94 -2.16
CA GLN A 236 9.17 -8.69 -0.98
C GLN A 236 9.22 -7.19 -0.65
N ASN A 237 9.53 -6.35 -1.64
CA ASN A 237 9.59 -4.90 -1.45
C ASN A 237 8.22 -4.30 -1.11
N PHE A 238 7.14 -4.84 -1.67
CA PHE A 238 5.78 -4.45 -1.32
C PHE A 238 5.41 -4.81 0.13
N GLN A 239 5.81 -5.99 0.62
CA GLN A 239 5.61 -6.36 2.03
C GLN A 239 6.38 -5.42 2.96
N ILE A 240 7.64 -5.09 2.63
CA ILE A 240 8.45 -4.12 3.39
C ILE A 240 7.75 -2.77 3.45
N TYR A 241 7.23 -2.28 2.31
CA TYR A 241 6.47 -1.03 2.25
C TYR A 241 5.25 -1.06 3.17
N ILE A 242 4.42 -2.11 3.10
CA ILE A 242 3.21 -2.25 3.95
C ILE A 242 3.57 -2.30 5.44
N HIS A 243 4.64 -3.02 5.80
CA HIS A 243 5.11 -3.05 7.19
C HIS A 243 5.57 -1.67 7.66
N SER A 244 6.34 -0.94 6.84
CA SER A 244 6.79 0.42 7.16
C SER A 244 5.62 1.38 7.36
N PHE A 245 4.59 1.29 6.51
CA PHE A 245 3.37 2.08 6.63
C PHE A 245 2.60 1.75 7.91
N SER A 246 2.48 0.46 8.24
CA SER A 246 1.86 0.00 9.48
C SER A 246 2.59 0.54 10.71
N PHE A 247 3.92 0.50 10.72
CA PHE A 247 4.71 1.04 11.83
C PHE A 247 4.60 2.56 11.95
N GLU A 248 4.56 3.29 10.83
CA GLU A 248 4.38 4.74 10.87
C GLU A 248 2.98 5.12 11.37
N LYS A 249 1.95 4.35 11.01
CA LYS A 249 0.60 4.50 11.56
C LYS A 249 0.59 4.29 13.08
N VAL A 250 1.18 3.19 13.55
CA VAL A 250 1.32 2.89 15.00
C VAL A 250 2.07 4.01 15.72
N ARG A 251 3.15 4.53 15.12
CA ARG A 251 3.92 5.65 15.67
C ARG A 251 3.07 6.91 15.82
N LYS A 252 2.25 7.25 14.82
CA LYS A 252 1.36 8.41 14.87
C LYS A 252 0.27 8.25 15.91
N GLU A 253 -0.39 7.09 15.96
CA GLU A 253 -1.41 6.78 16.97
C GLU A 253 -0.82 6.85 18.39
N PHE A 254 0.39 6.33 18.57
CA PHE A 254 1.12 6.43 19.84
C PHE A 254 1.42 7.88 20.23
N ALA A 255 1.98 8.68 19.31
CA ALA A 255 2.30 10.07 19.57
C ALA A 255 1.05 10.90 19.91
N GLN A 256 -0.07 10.64 19.24
CA GLN A 256 -1.34 11.29 19.54
C GLN A 256 -1.84 10.92 20.93
N ALA A 257 -1.80 9.63 21.31
CA ALA A 257 -2.21 9.18 22.64
C ALA A 257 -1.35 9.79 23.75
N GLU A 258 -0.04 9.91 23.53
CA GLU A 258 0.89 10.58 24.45
C GLU A 258 0.55 12.07 24.61
N LEU A 259 0.33 12.79 23.50
CA LEU A 259 -0.05 14.21 23.51
C LEU A 259 -1.38 14.43 24.23
N ASP A 260 -2.40 13.66 23.90
CA ASP A 260 -3.74 13.77 24.49
C ASP A 260 -3.70 13.52 26.00
N TYR A 261 -2.89 12.56 26.45
CA TYR A 261 -2.72 12.31 27.87
C TYR A 261 -1.94 13.41 28.57
N GLY A 262 -0.82 13.86 27.99
CA GLY A 262 -0.04 14.97 28.53
C GLY A 262 -0.89 16.24 28.68
N ALA A 263 -1.76 16.53 27.72
CA ALA A 263 -2.72 17.63 27.78
C ALA A 263 -3.73 17.46 28.93
N LYS A 264 -4.33 16.27 29.06
CA LYS A 264 -5.30 15.97 30.15
C LYS A 264 -4.64 16.03 31.53
N LEU A 265 -3.41 15.54 31.68
CA LEU A 265 -2.68 15.59 32.94
C LEU A 265 -2.26 17.02 33.30
N SER A 266 -1.82 17.81 32.31
CA SER A 266 -1.50 19.22 32.50
C SER A 266 -2.73 20.03 32.90
N SER A 267 -3.89 19.77 32.27
CA SER A 267 -5.17 20.36 32.68
C SER A 267 -5.53 19.96 34.11
N ALA A 268 -5.43 18.67 34.43
CA ALA A 268 -5.70 18.17 35.78
C ALA A 268 -4.79 18.83 36.82
N PHE A 269 -3.51 19.05 36.49
CA PHE A 269 -2.57 19.77 37.34
C PHE A 269 -2.93 21.26 37.48
N GLY A 270 -3.27 21.94 36.38
CA GLY A 270 -3.71 23.33 36.39
C GLY A 270 -4.94 23.55 37.26
N ASP A 271 -5.93 22.66 37.17
CA ASP A 271 -7.13 22.70 38.02
C ASP A 271 -6.78 22.57 39.50
N ILE A 272 -5.83 21.68 39.85
CA ILE A 272 -5.38 21.52 41.24
C ILE A 272 -4.61 22.76 41.68
N ALA A 273 -3.69 23.27 40.87
CA ALA A 273 -2.86 24.43 41.21
C ALA A 273 -3.72 25.65 41.58
N GLY A 274 -4.80 25.91 40.85
CA GLY A 274 -5.75 26.99 41.19
C GLY A 274 -6.45 26.74 42.54
N LYS A 275 -6.84 25.50 42.81
CA LYS A 275 -7.51 25.11 44.07
C LYS A 275 -6.55 25.10 45.27
N MET A 276 -5.27 24.85 45.04
CA MET A 276 -4.23 24.92 46.08
C MET A 276 -4.05 26.33 46.63
N LEU A 277 -4.35 27.37 45.85
CA LEU A 277 -4.30 28.76 46.34
C LEU A 277 -5.31 29.04 47.45
N ALA A 278 -6.34 28.20 47.62
CA ALA A 278 -7.29 28.30 48.72
C ALA A 278 -6.70 27.86 50.08
N LEU A 279 -5.62 27.06 50.09
CA LEU A 279 -5.02 26.55 51.32
C LEU A 279 -4.28 27.61 52.15
N PRO A 280 -3.43 28.49 51.56
CA PRO A 280 -2.87 29.61 52.30
C PRO A 280 -3.95 30.50 52.92
N VAL A 281 -5.05 30.74 52.19
CA VAL A 281 -6.17 31.56 52.69
C VAL A 281 -6.85 30.89 53.89
N SER A 282 -7.10 29.59 53.84
CA SER A 282 -7.71 28.87 54.97
C SER A 282 -6.77 28.75 56.18
N LEU A 283 -5.45 28.66 55.97
CA LEU A 283 -4.46 28.74 57.04
C LEU A 283 -4.40 30.13 57.68
N ILE A 284 -4.43 31.20 56.89
CA ILE A 284 -4.49 32.58 57.42
C ILE A 284 -5.77 32.80 58.23
N ALA A 285 -6.89 32.21 57.82
CA ALA A 285 -8.15 32.31 58.54
C ALA A 285 -8.12 31.69 59.96
N LEU A 286 -7.16 30.81 60.27
CA LEU A 286 -6.91 30.37 61.66
C LEU A 286 -6.43 31.53 62.56
N ILE A 287 -5.67 32.49 62.01
CA ILE A 287 -5.25 33.69 62.76
C ILE A 287 -6.46 34.56 63.07
N THR A 288 -7.43 34.64 62.14
CA THR A 288 -8.70 35.34 62.37
C THR A 288 -9.51 34.65 63.46
N LEU A 289 -9.57 33.31 63.46
CA LEU A 289 -10.22 32.53 64.52
C LEU A 289 -9.58 32.81 65.88
N TYR A 290 -8.24 32.85 65.95
CA TYR A 290 -7.51 33.13 67.19
C TYR A 290 -7.77 34.54 67.75
N LYS A 291 -8.09 35.51 66.88
CA LYS A 291 -8.41 36.89 67.27
C LYS A 291 -9.90 37.13 67.55
N ALA A 292 -10.76 36.14 67.30
CA ALA A 292 -12.19 36.27 67.53
C ALA A 292 -12.49 36.35 69.03
N THR A 293 -13.38 37.27 69.41
CA THR A 293 -13.71 37.51 70.83
C THR A 293 -15.16 37.20 71.17
N SER A 294 -16.07 37.29 70.19
CA SER A 294 -17.48 36.93 70.38
C SER A 294 -17.72 35.44 70.13
N ALA A 295 -18.56 34.81 70.95
CA ALA A 295 -18.96 33.40 70.78
C ALA A 295 -19.58 33.13 69.39
N VAL A 296 -20.30 34.13 68.83
CA VAL A 296 -20.88 34.04 67.49
C VAL A 296 -19.78 34.06 66.42
N GLU A 297 -18.76 34.91 66.58
CA GLU A 297 -17.63 34.97 65.65
C GLU A 297 -16.84 33.66 65.66
N ILE A 298 -16.52 33.14 66.86
CA ILE A 298 -15.82 31.86 67.02
C ILE A 298 -16.60 30.71 66.37
N PHE A 299 -17.91 30.63 66.61
CA PHE A 299 -18.76 29.59 66.03
C PHE A 299 -18.84 29.68 64.50
N VAL A 300 -19.08 30.87 63.95
CA VAL A 300 -19.20 31.06 62.49
C VAL A 300 -17.87 30.81 61.79
N THR A 301 -16.75 31.31 62.34
CA THR A 301 -15.42 31.13 61.73
C THR A 301 -14.94 29.69 61.80
N SER A 302 -15.16 28.99 62.93
CA SER A 302 -14.81 27.56 63.05
C SER A 302 -15.63 26.67 62.12
N LEU A 303 -16.94 26.90 62.02
CA LEU A 303 -17.81 26.18 61.09
C LEU A 303 -17.39 26.40 59.63
N GLY A 304 -17.06 27.65 59.26
CA GLY A 304 -16.56 28.00 57.94
C GLY A 304 -15.24 27.32 57.58
N LEU A 305 -14.29 27.26 58.53
CA LEU A 305 -13.01 26.57 58.36
C LEU A 305 -13.18 25.05 58.20
N MET A 306 -14.03 24.43 59.02
CA MET A 306 -14.31 23.00 58.94
C MET A 306 -15.00 22.64 57.61
N MET A 307 -15.99 23.43 57.19
CA MET A 307 -16.69 23.24 55.92
C MET A 307 -15.74 23.43 54.72
N SER A 308 -14.89 24.47 54.75
CA SER A 308 -13.89 24.72 53.71
C SER A 308 -12.90 23.56 53.57
N SER A 309 -12.41 23.02 54.69
CA SER A 309 -11.52 21.85 54.71
C SER A 309 -12.18 20.61 54.09
N ILE A 310 -13.42 20.29 54.48
CA ILE A 310 -14.17 19.15 53.93
C ILE A 310 -14.34 19.29 52.41
N ILE A 311 -14.73 20.48 51.93
CA ILE A 311 -14.90 20.76 50.51
C ILE A 311 -13.57 20.60 49.76
N LEU A 312 -12.47 21.14 50.27
CA LEU A 312 -11.14 21.03 49.67
C LEU A 312 -10.68 19.57 49.57
N ILE A 313 -10.86 18.78 50.62
CA ILE A 313 -10.54 17.35 50.63
C ILE A 313 -11.41 16.60 49.60
N GLY A 314 -12.71 16.86 49.56
CA GLY A 314 -13.61 16.26 48.57
C GLY A 314 -13.21 16.55 47.13
N ILE A 315 -12.77 17.79 46.85
CA ILE A 315 -12.29 18.18 45.52
C ILE A 315 -10.97 17.47 45.17
N LEU A 316 -10.02 17.36 46.12
CA LEU A 316 -8.75 16.67 45.91
C LEU A 316 -8.94 15.16 45.69
N LEU A 317 -9.86 14.53 46.42
CA LEU A 317 -10.22 13.11 46.24
C LEU A 317 -10.85 12.86 44.87
N ASN A 318 -11.79 13.71 44.44
CA ASN A 318 -12.38 13.62 43.11
C ASN A 318 -11.33 13.72 42.00
N GLN A 319 -10.33 14.60 42.18
CA GLN A 319 -9.25 14.75 41.22
C GLN A 319 -8.32 13.53 41.17
N LEU A 320 -8.07 12.90 42.32
CA LEU A 320 -7.30 11.66 42.39
C LEU A 320 -8.01 10.53 41.62
N LEU A 321 -9.33 10.40 41.76
CA LEU A 321 -10.14 9.47 40.98
C LEU A 321 -10.12 9.78 39.47
N ASN A 322 -10.15 11.05 39.08
CA ASN A 322 -10.01 11.44 37.68
C ASN A 322 -8.66 11.02 37.09
N ILE A 323 -7.55 11.22 37.81
CA ILE A 323 -6.22 10.79 37.36
C ILE A 323 -6.12 9.26 37.24
N GLN A 324 -6.73 8.53 38.19
CA GLN A 324 -6.79 7.07 38.11
C GLN A 324 -7.57 6.58 36.87
N ARG A 325 -8.70 7.21 36.56
CA ARG A 325 -9.48 6.91 35.34
C ARG A 325 -8.70 7.22 34.07
N LEU A 326 -8.02 8.38 34.03
CA LEU A 326 -7.15 8.76 32.92
C LEU A 326 -6.04 7.73 32.70
N ASN A 327 -5.42 7.26 33.79
CA ASN A 327 -4.38 6.23 33.74
C ASN A 327 -4.91 4.89 33.20
N SER A 328 -6.11 4.46 33.62
CA SER A 328 -6.73 3.25 33.10
C SER A 328 -7.01 3.35 31.59
N SER A 329 -7.62 4.45 31.14
CA SER A 329 -7.90 4.68 29.72
C SER A 329 -6.63 4.71 28.86
N LEU A 330 -5.55 5.29 29.40
CA LEU A 330 -4.24 5.30 28.76
C LEU A 330 -3.63 3.90 28.68
N SER A 331 -3.66 3.14 29.78
CA SER A 331 -3.10 1.79 29.80
C SER A 331 -3.76 0.86 28.78
N ILE A 332 -5.08 0.97 28.60
CA ILE A 332 -5.84 0.21 27.60
C ILE A 332 -5.45 0.62 26.17
N SER A 333 -5.32 1.92 25.93
CA SER A 333 -4.89 2.44 24.61
C SER A 333 -3.49 1.94 24.26
N PHE A 334 -2.58 1.92 25.24
CA PHE A 334 -1.23 1.43 25.02
C PHE A 334 -1.11 -0.08 24.97
N GLU A 335 -1.91 -0.83 25.74
CA GLU A 335 -1.89 -2.30 25.73
C GLU A 335 -2.16 -2.84 24.32
N ASN A 336 -3.17 -2.28 23.64
CA ASN A 336 -3.50 -2.64 22.26
C ASN A 336 -2.35 -2.36 21.28
N LEU A 337 -1.64 -1.24 21.46
CA LEU A 337 -0.49 -0.87 20.63
C LEU A 337 0.78 -1.69 20.96
N THR A 338 0.90 -2.17 22.20
CA THR A 338 2.09 -2.86 22.74
C THR A 338 2.02 -4.38 22.57
N LYS A 339 0.84 -4.95 22.27
CA LYS A 339 0.66 -6.40 22.05
C LYS A 339 1.60 -7.00 20.99
N SER A 340 2.02 -6.19 20.01
CA SER A 340 2.93 -6.59 18.93
C SER A 340 4.31 -5.92 19.03
N ILE A 341 4.70 -5.38 20.19
CA ILE A 341 5.93 -4.58 20.34
C ILE A 341 7.22 -5.35 20.00
N ALA A 342 7.20 -6.68 20.11
CA ALA A 342 8.32 -7.54 19.75
C ALA A 342 8.62 -7.53 18.24
N THR A 343 7.60 -7.31 17.40
CA THR A 343 7.75 -7.20 15.94
C THR A 343 8.16 -5.81 15.47
N TYR A 344 8.23 -4.82 16.37
CA TYR A 344 8.55 -3.44 16.00
C TYR A 344 10.07 -3.20 15.92
N PRO A 345 10.50 -2.28 15.04
CA PRO A 345 11.89 -1.87 14.97
C PRO A 345 12.37 -1.27 16.30
N LYS A 346 13.66 -1.48 16.63
CA LYS A 346 14.27 -1.09 17.91
C LYS A 346 14.03 0.37 18.29
N ASN A 347 14.05 1.29 17.32
CA ASN A 347 13.85 2.72 17.54
C ASN A 347 12.41 3.02 17.98
N LEU A 348 11.41 2.44 17.31
CA LEU A 348 10.00 2.62 17.69
C LEU A 348 9.72 2.03 19.08
N ARG A 349 10.25 0.83 19.35
CA ARG A 349 10.18 0.22 20.68
C ARG A 349 10.79 1.11 21.76
N ARG A 350 11.96 1.70 21.49
CA ARG A 350 12.63 2.61 22.44
C ARG A 350 11.79 3.85 22.72
N LEU A 351 11.22 4.47 21.68
CA LEU A 351 10.35 5.64 21.83
C LEU A 351 9.13 5.32 22.70
N ILE A 352 8.43 4.22 22.40
CA ILE A 352 7.26 3.75 23.16
C ILE A 352 7.60 3.57 24.65
N LEU A 353 8.69 2.85 24.93
CA LEU A 353 9.12 2.60 26.32
C LEU A 353 9.55 3.88 27.05
N SER A 354 10.27 4.78 26.39
CA SER A 354 10.70 6.05 27.01
C SER A 354 9.52 6.97 27.34
N ALA A 355 8.50 7.01 26.48
CA ALA A 355 7.30 7.79 26.69
C ALA A 355 6.43 7.21 27.84
N GLN A 356 6.31 5.89 27.94
CA GLN A 356 5.67 5.23 29.09
C GLN A 356 6.34 5.63 30.42
N GLN A 357 7.67 5.60 30.47
CA GLN A 357 8.42 6.04 31.66
C GLN A 357 8.17 7.50 32.00
N ASN A 358 8.07 8.39 30.99
CA ASN A 358 7.77 9.80 31.21
C ASN A 358 6.36 10.01 31.77
N ILE A 359 5.37 9.31 31.22
CA ILE A 359 3.97 9.33 31.69
C ILE A 359 3.88 8.85 33.15
N ASP A 360 4.51 7.74 33.48
CA ASP A 360 4.51 7.20 34.84
C ASP A 360 5.16 8.17 35.83
N ARG A 361 6.24 8.83 35.41
CA ARG A 361 6.92 9.84 36.23
C ARG A 361 6.02 11.06 36.46
N GLN A 362 5.34 11.57 35.43
CA GLN A 362 4.41 12.70 35.59
C GLN A 362 3.24 12.33 36.51
N LYS A 363 2.67 11.14 36.35
CA LYS A 363 1.62 10.62 37.24
C LYS A 363 2.06 10.57 38.69
N PHE A 364 3.26 10.07 38.96
CA PHE A 364 3.82 9.99 40.30
C PHE A 364 3.91 11.38 40.94
N VAL A 365 4.40 12.38 40.20
CA VAL A 365 4.52 13.76 40.69
C VAL A 365 3.14 14.34 41.02
N VAL A 366 2.15 14.22 40.12
CA VAL A 366 0.80 14.77 40.35
C VAL A 366 0.09 14.06 41.51
N THR A 367 0.18 12.74 41.59
CA THR A 367 -0.44 11.96 42.68
C THR A 367 0.18 12.31 44.03
N SER A 368 1.51 12.35 44.11
CA SER A 368 2.23 12.73 45.34
C SER A 368 1.84 14.14 45.77
N THR A 369 1.74 15.06 44.81
CA THR A 369 1.32 16.44 45.04
C THR A 369 -0.08 16.48 45.66
N ILE A 370 -1.08 15.80 45.08
CA ILE A 370 -2.44 15.77 45.64
C ILE A 370 -2.46 15.23 47.07
N ILE A 371 -1.71 14.16 47.35
CA ILE A 371 -1.66 13.55 48.70
C ILE A 371 -1.11 14.54 49.71
N VAL A 372 0.01 15.22 49.41
CA VAL A 372 0.60 16.24 50.29
C VAL A 372 -0.42 17.34 50.59
N PHE A 373 -1.11 17.83 49.57
CA PHE A 373 -2.12 18.88 49.75
C PHE A 373 -3.37 18.41 50.49
N ALA A 374 -3.78 17.15 50.33
CA ALA A 374 -4.89 16.58 51.08
C ALA A 374 -4.57 16.50 52.58
N VAL A 375 -3.33 16.15 52.93
CA VAL A 375 -2.85 16.17 54.33
C VAL A 375 -2.83 17.59 54.87
N LEU A 376 -2.32 18.57 54.11
CA LEU A 376 -2.31 19.97 54.53
C LEU A 376 -3.73 20.56 54.69
N ALA A 377 -4.68 20.12 53.88
CA ALA A 377 -6.07 20.56 53.96
C ALA A 377 -6.77 20.15 55.26
N LEU A 378 -6.23 19.19 56.02
CA LEU A 378 -6.75 18.82 57.35
C LEU A 378 -6.33 19.81 58.45
N ALA A 379 -5.27 20.58 58.24
CA ALA A 379 -4.73 21.48 59.27
C ALA A 379 -5.76 22.55 59.75
N PRO A 380 -6.52 23.23 58.87
CA PRO A 380 -7.56 24.17 59.29
C PRO A 380 -8.71 23.51 60.07
N PHE A 381 -9.07 22.28 59.72
CA PHE A 381 -10.10 21.52 60.43
C PHE A 381 -9.65 21.16 61.84
N ILE A 382 -8.43 20.60 61.97
CA ILE A 382 -7.85 20.24 63.26
C ILE A 382 -7.65 21.50 64.12
N GLY A 383 -7.14 22.60 63.52
CA GLY A 383 -6.94 23.86 64.23
C GLY A 383 -8.24 24.46 64.76
N ALA A 384 -9.31 24.47 63.95
CA ALA A 384 -10.62 24.93 64.40
C ALA A 384 -11.21 24.04 65.50
N LEU A 385 -11.06 22.72 65.39
CA LEU A 385 -11.54 21.76 66.38
C LEU A 385 -10.82 21.92 67.73
N LEU A 386 -9.48 22.02 67.71
CA LEU A 386 -8.68 22.23 68.92
C LEU A 386 -9.03 23.54 69.62
N PHE A 387 -9.20 24.62 68.85
CA PHE A 387 -9.59 25.92 69.41
C PHE A 387 -10.97 25.89 70.07
N LEU A 388 -11.95 25.23 69.45
CA LEU A 388 -13.28 25.03 70.05
C LEU A 388 -13.19 24.20 71.34
N MET A 389 -12.38 23.13 71.34
CA MET A 389 -12.18 22.30 72.52
C MET A 389 -11.58 23.09 73.68
N GLU A 390 -10.53 23.87 73.44
CA GLU A 390 -9.88 24.70 74.47
C GLU A 390 -10.83 25.78 75.01
N HIS A 391 -11.49 26.52 74.12
CA HIS A 391 -12.38 27.62 74.51
C HIS A 391 -13.60 27.14 75.32
N TYR A 392 -14.25 26.07 74.88
CA TYR A 392 -15.40 25.52 75.61
C TYR A 392 -14.99 24.69 76.84
N ALA A 393 -13.80 24.06 76.86
CA ALA A 393 -13.29 23.39 78.06
C ALA A 393 -13.09 24.38 79.22
N GLN A 394 -12.65 25.61 78.92
CA GLN A 394 -12.51 26.68 79.92
C GLN A 394 -13.87 27.07 80.53
N TYR A 395 -14.90 27.26 79.69
CA TYR A 395 -16.28 27.51 80.16
C TYR A 395 -16.86 26.33 80.96
N TRP A 396 -16.60 25.10 80.52
CA TRP A 396 -17.03 23.90 81.26
C TRP A 396 -16.33 23.77 82.61
N HIS A 397 -15.05 24.14 82.69
CA HIS A 397 -14.28 24.10 83.93
C HIS A 397 -14.75 25.19 84.92
N GLU A 398 -14.99 26.41 84.45
CA GLU A 398 -15.59 27.49 85.26
C GLU A 398 -17.01 27.15 85.73
N TRP A 399 -17.84 26.56 84.86
CA TRP A 399 -19.18 26.11 85.23
C TRP A 399 -19.17 24.97 86.26
N LEU A 400 -18.22 24.03 86.15
CA LEU A 400 -18.01 22.96 87.14
C LEU A 400 -17.55 23.53 88.48
N LEU A 401 -16.61 24.48 88.50
CA LEU A 401 -16.15 25.13 89.73
C LEU A 401 -17.28 25.91 90.42
N LEU A 402 -18.13 26.62 89.66
CA LEU A 402 -19.26 27.36 90.20
C LEU A 402 -20.38 26.47 90.77
N ASN A 403 -20.60 25.29 90.21
CA ASN A 403 -21.71 24.41 90.63
C ASN A 403 -21.30 23.29 91.60
N PHE A 404 -20.01 22.94 91.71
CA PHE A 404 -19.54 21.86 92.59
C PHE A 404 -18.69 22.31 93.79
N HIS A 405 -18.24 23.57 93.89
CA HIS A 405 -17.59 24.09 95.11
C HIS A 405 -18.53 24.85 96.08
N ALA A 406 -19.83 24.85 95.83
CA ALA A 406 -20.85 25.44 96.72
C ALA A 406 -21.63 24.39 97.55
N SER A 407 -21.09 23.18 97.74
CA SER A 407 -21.67 22.12 98.59
C SER A 407 -20.81 21.84 99.81
#